data_AF-A0ABD6DMF7-F1
#
_entry.id   AF-A0ABD6DMF7-F1
#
_cell.length_a   1.000
_cell.length_b   1.000
_cell.length_c   1.000
_cell.angle_alpha   90.00
_cell.angle_beta   90.00
_cell.angle_gamma   90.00
#
_symmetry.space_group_name_H-M   'P 1'
#
loop_
_entity.id
_entity.type
_entity.pdbx_description
1 polymer ?
#
loop_
_entity_poly.entity_id
_entity_poly.type
_entity_poly.pdbx_seq_one_letter_code
_entity_poly.pdbx_strand_id
1 'polypeptide(L)'
;WVAAGTDRTPGEVVDDLAPTHDYCILDDVREATVPGVVLGGVDYGGDALARGETASAVDVDATVTALHDRLPRETLESLVERAKRAPGAELSGAVATFTGRVRSRDDPDDERTTHLEFETYESVAEERMRTIEAELEEREGVHEVVMHHRTGVVAAGEDIVFVVVLAGHRPEAFATVSDGIDRLKDEVPIFKKESTTDGEFWVHEREPGGE
;
A
#
# COMPACT_ATOMS: atom_id res chain seq x y z
N TRP A 1 9.89 -17.75 10.61
CA TRP A 1 9.72 -17.17 11.96
C TRP A 1 8.36 -17.61 12.50
N VAL A 2 8.21 -17.80 13.81
CA VAL A 2 6.92 -18.19 14.44
C VAL A 2 6.70 -17.28 15.63
N ALA A 3 5.55 -16.62 15.71
CA ALA A 3 5.14 -15.83 16.86
C ALA A 3 3.68 -16.09 17.25
N ALA A 4 3.37 -15.83 18.51
CA ALA A 4 2.03 -15.92 19.08
C ALA A 4 1.84 -14.76 20.07
N GLY A 5 0.65 -14.15 20.08
CA GLY A 5 0.30 -13.02 20.95
C GLY A 5 -1.01 -12.37 20.55
N THR A 6 -1.55 -11.49 21.39
CA THR A 6 -2.81 -10.76 21.15
C THR A 6 -2.61 -9.26 20.92
N ASP A 7 -1.38 -8.77 21.07
CA ASP A 7 -1.07 -7.34 21.04
C ASP A 7 -0.96 -6.77 19.61
N ARG A 8 -0.93 -7.66 18.62
CA ARG A 8 -0.77 -7.33 17.21
C ARG A 8 -1.76 -8.10 16.37
N THR A 9 -2.30 -7.44 15.37
CA THR A 9 -3.11 -8.06 14.33
C THR A 9 -2.22 -8.85 13.36
N PRO A 10 -2.77 -9.85 12.66
CA PRO A 10 -2.05 -10.57 11.61
C PRO A 10 -1.51 -9.63 10.51
N GLY A 11 -2.27 -8.58 10.17
CA GLY A 11 -1.85 -7.58 9.18
C GLY A 11 -0.57 -6.85 9.59
N GLU A 12 -0.50 -6.37 10.84
CA GLU A 12 0.71 -5.71 11.37
C GLU A 12 1.92 -6.64 11.36
N VAL A 13 1.73 -7.93 11.64
CA VAL A 13 2.83 -8.91 11.61
C VAL A 13 3.33 -9.14 10.18
N VAL A 14 2.42 -9.23 9.22
CA VAL A 14 2.78 -9.36 7.80
C VAL A 14 3.53 -8.11 7.33
N ASP A 15 3.09 -6.91 7.72
CA ASP A 15 3.73 -5.65 7.34
C ASP A 15 5.18 -5.55 7.84
N ASP A 16 5.47 -6.02 9.06
CA ASP A 16 6.85 -6.08 9.60
C ASP A 16 7.75 -7.07 8.86
N LEU A 17 7.16 -8.17 8.35
CA LEU A 17 7.94 -9.23 7.68
C LEU A 17 8.15 -8.92 6.19
N ALA A 18 7.26 -8.14 5.57
CA ALA A 18 7.28 -7.80 4.16
C ALA A 18 8.64 -7.29 3.62
N PRO A 19 9.42 -6.47 4.35
CA PRO A 19 10.71 -5.98 3.84
C PRO A 19 11.80 -7.06 3.70
N THR A 20 11.66 -8.17 4.43
CA THR A 20 12.71 -9.20 4.56
C THR A 20 12.31 -10.58 4.06
N HIS A 21 11.05 -10.79 3.69
CA HIS A 21 10.52 -12.08 3.27
C HIS A 21 9.67 -11.92 2.01
N ASP A 22 9.96 -12.75 1.00
CA ASP A 22 9.18 -12.77 -0.25
C ASP A 22 7.80 -13.44 -0.08
N TYR A 23 7.68 -14.35 0.88
CA TYR A 23 6.47 -15.11 1.16
C TYR A 23 6.19 -15.19 2.67
N CYS A 24 4.92 -15.04 3.03
CA CYS A 24 4.41 -15.30 4.37
C CYS A 24 3.27 -16.32 4.29
N ILE A 25 3.30 -17.33 5.16
CA ILE A 25 2.23 -18.32 5.28
C ILE A 25 1.55 -18.08 6.62
N LEU A 26 0.25 -17.75 6.57
CA LEU A 26 -0.62 -17.65 7.72
C LEU A 26 -1.44 -18.93 7.83
N ASP A 27 -1.35 -19.61 8.97
CA ASP A 27 -2.11 -20.84 9.25
C ASP A 27 -3.17 -20.56 10.33
N ASP A 28 -4.40 -21.01 10.10
CA ASP A 28 -5.59 -20.82 10.95
C ASP A 28 -5.91 -19.36 11.34
N VAL A 29 -5.64 -18.40 10.44
CA VAL A 29 -5.95 -16.97 10.65
C VAL A 29 -7.19 -16.57 9.85
N ARG A 30 -8.37 -16.64 10.49
CA ARG A 30 -9.67 -16.37 9.84
C ARG A 30 -9.92 -14.91 9.49
N GLU A 31 -9.29 -14.01 10.23
CA GLU A 31 -9.43 -12.55 10.08
C GLU A 31 -8.47 -11.96 9.06
N ALA A 32 -7.61 -12.80 8.44
CA ALA A 32 -6.65 -12.34 7.46
C ALA A 32 -7.34 -11.91 6.16
N THR A 33 -6.98 -10.73 5.67
CA THR A 33 -7.49 -10.15 4.41
C THR A 33 -6.53 -10.35 3.22
N VAL A 34 -5.47 -11.14 3.41
CA VAL A 34 -4.46 -11.43 2.37
C VAL A 34 -4.91 -12.55 1.42
N PRO A 35 -4.26 -12.74 0.26
CA PRO A 35 -4.51 -13.92 -0.57
C PRO A 35 -4.23 -15.23 0.19
N GLY A 36 -5.15 -16.19 0.15
CA GLY A 36 -5.07 -17.41 0.97
C GLY A 36 -5.56 -18.69 0.27
N VAL A 37 -5.21 -19.84 0.86
CA VAL A 37 -5.74 -21.16 0.47
C VAL A 37 -6.77 -21.58 1.50
N VAL A 38 -8.01 -21.81 1.06
CA VAL A 38 -9.13 -22.09 1.95
C VAL A 38 -9.45 -23.58 1.96
N LEU A 39 -9.35 -24.20 3.13
CA LEU A 39 -9.62 -25.63 3.31
C LEU A 39 -10.89 -25.89 4.12
N GLY A 40 -11.57 -27.01 3.84
CA GLY A 40 -12.68 -27.50 4.67
C GLY A 40 -13.98 -26.68 4.58
N GLY A 41 -14.15 -25.90 3.50
CA GLY A 41 -15.40 -25.16 3.24
C GLY A 41 -15.68 -24.04 4.25
N VAL A 42 -14.65 -23.53 4.92
CA VAL A 42 -14.79 -22.37 5.81
C VAL A 42 -15.08 -21.11 5.00
N ASP A 43 -15.85 -20.21 5.60
CA ASP A 43 -16.04 -18.87 5.04
C ASP A 43 -14.75 -18.07 5.23
N TYR A 44 -14.31 -17.40 4.17
CA TYR A 44 -13.06 -16.65 4.13
C TYR A 44 -13.31 -15.30 3.47
N GLY A 45 -13.11 -14.23 4.24
CA GLY A 45 -13.39 -12.86 3.79
C GLY A 45 -12.31 -12.27 2.87
N GLY A 46 -11.15 -12.92 2.73
CA GLY A 46 -10.07 -12.51 1.84
C GLY A 46 -10.17 -13.10 0.44
N ASP A 47 -9.19 -12.77 -0.39
CA ASP A 47 -9.05 -13.34 -1.73
C ASP A 47 -8.56 -14.80 -1.62
N ALA A 48 -9.35 -15.75 -2.13
CA ALA A 48 -8.99 -17.16 -2.08
C ALA A 48 -8.32 -17.58 -3.39
N LEU A 49 -7.00 -17.81 -3.32
CA LEU A 49 -6.20 -18.32 -4.43
C LEU A 49 -6.60 -19.75 -4.82
N ALA A 50 -6.98 -20.56 -3.84
CA ALA A 50 -7.48 -21.91 -4.05
C ALA A 50 -8.46 -22.32 -2.95
N ARG A 51 -9.36 -23.26 -3.28
CA ARG A 51 -10.28 -23.88 -2.34
C ARG A 51 -10.23 -25.41 -2.46
N GLY A 52 -10.28 -26.11 -1.33
CA GLY A 52 -10.34 -27.58 -1.30
C GLY A 52 -10.93 -28.11 -0.01
N GLU A 53 -11.46 -29.34 -0.01
CA GLU A 53 -11.89 -29.98 1.24
C GLU A 53 -10.71 -30.38 2.13
N THR A 54 -9.57 -30.73 1.51
CA THR A 54 -8.32 -31.13 2.18
C THR A 54 -7.11 -30.55 1.44
N ALA A 55 -5.95 -30.52 2.09
CA ALA A 55 -4.71 -30.04 1.46
C ALA A 55 -4.36 -30.79 0.16
N SER A 56 -4.67 -32.08 0.09
CA SER A 56 -4.43 -32.90 -1.11
C SER A 56 -5.35 -32.57 -2.29
N ALA A 57 -6.43 -31.82 -2.05
CA ALA A 57 -7.35 -31.37 -3.10
C ALA A 57 -6.92 -30.04 -3.75
N VAL A 58 -5.87 -29.40 -3.24
CA VAL A 58 -5.34 -28.14 -3.76
C VAL A 58 -4.20 -28.43 -4.73
N ASP A 59 -4.28 -27.86 -5.92
CA ASP A 59 -3.18 -27.84 -6.88
C ASP A 59 -2.16 -26.76 -6.46
N VAL A 60 -1.03 -27.21 -5.93
CA VAL A 60 0.02 -26.33 -5.41
C VAL A 60 0.65 -25.49 -6.51
N ASP A 61 0.91 -26.08 -7.68
CA ASP A 61 1.59 -25.37 -8.78
C ASP A 61 0.69 -24.26 -9.35
N ALA A 62 -0.60 -24.56 -9.50
CA ALA A 62 -1.59 -23.56 -9.90
C ALA A 62 -1.74 -22.45 -8.84
N THR A 63 -1.72 -22.81 -7.56
CA THR A 63 -1.82 -21.84 -6.45
C THR A 63 -0.62 -20.91 -6.40
N VAL A 64 0.61 -21.45 -6.54
CA VAL A 64 1.84 -20.65 -6.56
C VAL A 64 1.85 -19.72 -7.77
N THR A 65 1.42 -20.20 -8.94
CA THR A 65 1.28 -19.36 -10.14
C THR A 65 0.30 -18.21 -9.88
N ALA A 66 -0.88 -18.51 -9.34
CA ALA A 66 -1.89 -17.51 -9.01
C ALA A 66 -1.43 -16.50 -7.94
N LEU A 67 -0.53 -16.90 -7.03
CA LEU A 67 0.10 -16.01 -6.06
C LEU A 67 1.09 -15.05 -6.73
N HIS A 68 1.93 -15.55 -7.66
CA HIS A 68 2.91 -14.72 -8.37
C HIS A 68 2.28 -13.70 -9.31
N ASP A 69 1.05 -13.94 -9.76
CA ASP A 69 0.28 -12.98 -10.56
C ASP A 69 -0.34 -11.85 -9.70
N ARG A 70 -0.12 -11.85 -8.38
CA ARG A 70 -0.59 -10.78 -7.48
C ARG A 70 0.49 -9.75 -7.21
N LEU A 71 0.05 -8.52 -6.99
CA LEU A 71 0.93 -7.45 -6.54
C LEU A 71 1.52 -7.77 -5.16
N PRO A 72 2.79 -7.46 -4.92
CA PRO A 72 3.39 -7.61 -3.61
C PRO A 72 2.69 -6.69 -2.61
N ARG A 73 2.68 -7.11 -1.34
CA ARG A 73 2.22 -6.27 -0.25
C ARG A 73 3.29 -5.23 0.06
N GLU A 74 3.04 -3.99 -0.35
CA GLU A 74 3.98 -2.89 -0.15
C GLU A 74 3.74 -2.16 1.19
N THR A 75 4.82 -1.97 1.91
CA THR A 75 4.95 -1.13 3.12
C THR A 75 6.00 -0.05 2.89
N LEU A 76 5.96 1.02 3.69
CA LEU A 76 6.99 2.06 3.64
C LEU A 76 8.41 1.46 3.70
N GLU A 77 8.64 0.53 4.63
CA GLU A 77 9.96 -0.08 4.80
C GLU A 77 10.37 -0.92 3.59
N SER A 78 9.45 -1.73 3.03
CA SER A 78 9.74 -2.50 1.82
C SER A 78 10.10 -1.62 0.62
N LEU A 79 9.41 -0.48 0.46
CA LEU A 79 9.68 0.48 -0.62
C LEU A 79 11.00 1.23 -0.39
N VAL A 80 11.33 1.57 0.85
CA VAL A 80 12.64 2.15 1.21
C VAL A 80 13.77 1.17 0.89
N GLU A 81 13.62 -0.11 1.23
CA GLU A 81 14.62 -1.13 0.89
C GLU A 81 14.72 -1.38 -0.61
N ARG A 82 13.60 -1.29 -1.34
CA ARG A 82 13.60 -1.31 -2.81
C ARG A 82 14.39 -0.14 -3.37
N ALA A 83 14.13 1.07 -2.91
CA ALA A 83 14.82 2.27 -3.40
C ALA A 83 16.33 2.21 -3.14
N LYS A 84 16.76 1.71 -1.96
CA LYS A 84 18.18 1.53 -1.64
C LYS A 84 18.92 0.51 -2.50
N ARG A 85 18.23 -0.27 -3.33
CA ARG A 85 18.85 -1.19 -4.31
C ARG A 85 19.09 -0.53 -5.67
N ALA A 86 18.66 0.71 -5.85
CA ALA A 86 18.88 1.47 -7.07
C ALA A 86 20.38 1.66 -7.38
N PRO A 87 20.79 1.74 -8.65
CA PRO A 87 22.19 1.94 -9.02
C PRO A 87 22.85 3.18 -8.39
N GLY A 88 22.08 4.25 -8.11
CA GLY A 88 22.57 5.48 -7.48
C GLY A 88 22.68 5.43 -5.95
N ALA A 89 22.43 4.28 -5.31
CA ALA A 89 22.43 4.17 -3.85
C ALA A 89 23.77 4.53 -3.19
N GLU A 90 24.89 4.22 -3.83
CA GLU A 90 26.22 4.57 -3.32
C GLU A 90 26.53 6.08 -3.34
N LEU A 91 25.78 6.84 -4.14
CA LEU A 91 25.88 8.30 -4.26
C LEU A 91 24.83 9.03 -3.44
N SER A 92 23.91 8.30 -2.81
CA SER A 92 22.75 8.85 -2.12
C SER A 92 23.01 9.06 -0.63
N GLY A 93 22.90 10.31 -0.18
CA GLY A 93 22.99 10.69 1.23
C GLY A 93 21.63 10.95 1.90
N ALA A 94 20.53 10.91 1.16
CA ALA A 94 19.20 11.24 1.66
C ALA A 94 18.13 10.27 1.17
N VAL A 95 17.27 9.84 2.10
CA VAL A 95 15.97 9.21 1.79
C VAL A 95 14.90 10.12 2.37
N ALA A 96 13.98 10.58 1.54
CA ALA A 96 12.81 11.34 1.97
C ALA A 96 11.55 10.55 1.64
N THR A 97 10.60 10.53 2.57
CA THR A 97 9.39 9.73 2.44
C THR A 97 8.15 10.55 2.78
N PHE A 98 7.08 10.35 2.05
CA PHE A 98 5.74 10.78 2.41
C PHE A 98 4.88 9.55 2.67
N THR A 99 4.12 9.59 3.77
CA THR A 99 3.11 8.58 4.10
C THR A 99 1.77 9.27 4.34
N GLY A 100 0.79 8.99 3.50
CA GLY A 100 -0.59 9.41 3.74
C GLY A 100 -1.31 8.36 4.58
N ARG A 101 -2.10 8.79 5.55
CA ARG A 101 -2.81 7.93 6.51
C ARG A 101 -4.29 8.29 6.54
N VAL A 102 -5.18 7.30 6.64
CA VAL A 102 -6.60 7.55 6.85
C VAL A 102 -6.79 8.21 8.22
N ARG A 103 -7.32 9.43 8.24
CA ARG A 103 -7.68 10.10 9.48
C ARG A 103 -8.98 9.50 10.00
N SER A 104 -9.09 9.33 11.31
CA SER A 104 -10.37 8.91 11.93
C SER A 104 -11.40 10.04 11.97
N ARG A 105 -10.95 11.29 11.82
CA ARG A 105 -11.75 12.53 11.80
C ARG A 105 -10.94 13.59 11.05
N ASP A 106 -11.60 14.39 10.23
CA ASP A 106 -10.95 15.53 9.56
C ASP A 106 -10.87 16.73 10.52
N ASP A 107 -11.96 17.04 11.24
CA ASP A 107 -12.00 18.04 12.30
C ASP A 107 -12.52 17.51 13.66
N PRO A 108 -12.26 18.22 14.79
CA PRO A 108 -12.72 17.82 16.13
C PRO A 108 -14.23 17.71 16.31
N ASP A 109 -15.03 18.23 15.38
CA ASP A 109 -16.49 18.18 15.39
C ASP A 109 -17.07 17.22 14.34
N ASP A 110 -16.24 16.68 13.43
CA ASP A 110 -16.69 15.77 12.38
C ASP A 110 -17.03 14.38 12.90
N GLU A 111 -17.90 13.66 12.19
CA GLU A 111 -18.16 12.26 12.45
C GLU A 111 -16.89 11.41 12.34
N ARG A 112 -16.90 10.24 12.99
CA ARG A 112 -15.76 9.33 12.90
C ARG A 112 -15.83 8.54 11.59
N THR A 113 -14.82 8.74 10.76
CA THR A 113 -14.53 7.87 9.62
C THR A 113 -14.13 6.50 10.15
N THR A 114 -14.78 5.45 9.65
CA THR A 114 -14.44 4.06 10.00
C THR A 114 -13.43 3.48 9.03
N HIS A 115 -13.63 3.73 7.73
CA HIS A 115 -12.76 3.34 6.64
C HIS A 115 -12.99 4.23 5.43
N LEU A 116 -12.03 4.19 4.52
CA LEU A 116 -12.13 4.73 3.18
C LEU A 116 -12.06 3.57 2.19
N GLU A 117 -12.82 3.65 1.10
CA GLU A 117 -12.75 2.71 0.00
C GLU A 117 -12.17 3.44 -1.22
N PHE A 118 -11.09 2.88 -1.77
CA PHE A 118 -10.37 3.45 -2.90
C PHE A 118 -10.55 2.58 -4.14
N GLU A 119 -11.20 3.12 -5.16
CA GLU A 119 -11.34 2.48 -6.47
C GLU A 119 -10.39 3.11 -7.47
N THR A 120 -9.76 2.29 -8.29
CA THR A 120 -8.92 2.77 -9.39
C THR A 120 -8.93 1.79 -10.55
N TYR A 121 -8.66 2.30 -11.75
CA TYR A 121 -8.32 1.47 -12.88
C TYR A 121 -6.82 1.17 -12.79
N GLU A 122 -6.49 0.08 -12.10
CA GLU A 122 -5.15 -0.31 -11.65
C GLU A 122 -4.06 -0.08 -12.70
N SER A 123 -4.24 -0.61 -13.92
CA SER A 123 -3.25 -0.43 -15.00
C SER A 123 -2.98 1.02 -15.40
N VAL A 124 -3.99 1.92 -15.35
CA VAL A 124 -3.79 3.35 -15.66
C VAL A 124 -3.15 4.07 -14.49
N ALA A 125 -3.54 3.77 -13.25
CA ALA A 125 -2.93 4.39 -12.09
C ALA A 125 -1.45 4.01 -11.97
N GLU A 126 -1.11 2.74 -12.16
CA GLU A 126 0.28 2.27 -12.19
C GLU A 126 1.08 2.91 -13.33
N GLU A 127 0.52 3.02 -14.54
CA GLU A 127 1.19 3.66 -15.66
C GLU A 127 1.46 5.15 -15.38
N ARG A 128 0.50 5.86 -14.78
CA ARG A 128 0.64 7.27 -14.40
C ARG A 128 1.67 7.45 -13.30
N MET A 129 1.62 6.65 -12.23
CA MET A 129 2.64 6.69 -11.17
C MET A 129 4.05 6.44 -11.75
N ARG A 130 4.22 5.42 -12.59
CA ARG A 130 5.51 5.15 -13.26
C ARG A 130 5.99 6.30 -14.16
N THR A 131 5.06 7.02 -14.78
CA THR A 131 5.40 8.21 -15.57
C THR A 131 5.91 9.33 -14.68
N ILE A 132 5.21 9.60 -13.56
CA ILE A 132 5.61 10.61 -12.58
C ILE A 132 6.98 10.27 -11.97
N GLU A 133 7.18 9.01 -11.56
CA GLU A 133 8.46 8.51 -11.04
C GLU A 133 9.60 8.82 -12.02
N ALA A 134 9.48 8.39 -13.28
CA ALA A 134 10.50 8.59 -14.31
C ALA A 134 10.81 10.08 -14.54
N GLU A 135 9.80 10.94 -14.60
CA GLU A 135 9.98 12.38 -14.79
C GLU A 135 10.65 13.06 -13.59
N LEU A 136 10.38 12.60 -12.36
CA LEU A 136 11.04 13.10 -11.16
C LEU A 136 12.49 12.65 -11.07
N GLU A 137 12.81 11.45 -11.57
CA GLU A 137 14.16 10.90 -11.64
C GLU A 137 15.07 11.63 -12.66
N GLU A 138 14.51 12.40 -13.59
CA GLU A 138 15.30 13.25 -14.49
C GLU A 138 16.00 14.42 -13.77
N ARG A 139 15.64 14.68 -12.51
CA ARG A 139 16.24 15.75 -11.69
C ARG A 139 17.66 15.41 -11.28
N GLU A 140 18.53 16.40 -11.36
CA GLU A 140 19.90 16.26 -10.89
C GLU A 140 19.92 15.90 -9.40
N GLY A 141 20.61 14.82 -9.05
CA GLY A 141 20.75 14.34 -7.68
C GLY A 141 19.59 13.49 -7.17
N VAL A 142 18.56 13.21 -7.98
CA VAL A 142 17.54 12.18 -7.68
C VAL A 142 18.00 10.87 -8.31
N HIS A 143 17.95 9.78 -7.53
CA HIS A 143 18.49 8.49 -7.94
C HIS A 143 17.43 7.39 -8.05
N GLU A 144 16.33 7.52 -7.30
CA GLU A 144 15.17 6.64 -7.40
C GLU A 144 13.94 7.36 -6.82
N VAL A 145 12.79 7.20 -7.46
CA VAL A 145 11.48 7.56 -6.93
C VAL A 145 10.56 6.35 -6.99
N VAL A 146 9.91 6.06 -5.87
CA VAL A 146 8.99 4.94 -5.72
C VAL A 146 7.68 5.43 -5.13
N MET A 147 6.58 5.16 -5.82
CA MET A 147 5.22 5.50 -5.42
C MET A 147 4.37 4.24 -5.27
N HIS A 148 3.49 4.25 -4.28
CA HIS A 148 2.50 3.21 -4.08
C HIS A 148 1.25 3.79 -3.45
N HIS A 149 0.08 3.37 -3.93
CA HIS A 149 -1.20 3.72 -3.32
C HIS A 149 -2.02 2.45 -3.13
N ARG A 150 -2.50 2.21 -1.91
CA ARG A 150 -3.37 1.08 -1.57
C ARG A 150 -4.76 1.28 -2.18
N THR A 151 -5.36 0.21 -2.64
CA THR A 151 -6.73 0.20 -3.19
C THR A 151 -7.64 -0.67 -2.33
N GLY A 152 -8.95 -0.58 -2.55
CA GLY A 152 -9.95 -1.26 -1.73
C GLY A 152 -10.19 -0.55 -0.40
N VAL A 153 -10.64 -1.32 0.59
CA VAL A 153 -11.03 -0.81 1.91
C VAL A 153 -9.80 -0.63 2.79
N VAL A 154 -9.59 0.59 3.27
CA VAL A 154 -8.48 0.98 4.16
C VAL A 154 -9.06 1.56 5.44
N ALA A 155 -8.73 0.97 6.58
CA ALA A 155 -9.33 1.35 7.85
C ALA A 155 -8.79 2.70 8.36
N ALA A 156 -9.57 3.36 9.21
CA ALA A 156 -9.11 4.56 9.89
C ALA A 156 -7.84 4.30 10.70
N GLY A 157 -6.81 5.11 10.46
CA GLY A 157 -5.50 4.94 11.06
C GLY A 157 -4.55 4.01 10.31
N GLU A 158 -4.91 3.52 9.14
CA GLU A 158 -3.98 2.80 8.29
C GLU A 158 -3.31 3.72 7.26
N ASP A 159 -2.09 3.37 6.87
CA ASP A 159 -1.36 4.04 5.79
C ASP A 159 -1.99 3.67 4.44
N ILE A 160 -2.04 4.65 3.53
CA ILE A 160 -2.76 4.55 2.24
C ILE A 160 -1.84 4.77 1.06
N VAL A 161 -0.88 5.69 1.18
CA VAL A 161 -0.03 6.11 0.07
C VAL A 161 1.39 6.34 0.57
N PHE A 162 2.35 5.93 -0.23
CA PHE A 162 3.76 6.11 0.02
C PHE A 162 4.42 6.77 -1.19
N VAL A 163 5.27 7.75 -0.93
CA VAL A 163 6.24 8.27 -1.90
C VAL A 163 7.61 8.17 -1.23
N VAL A 164 8.56 7.49 -1.86
CA VAL A 164 9.92 7.30 -1.38
C VAL A 164 10.87 7.87 -2.41
N VAL A 165 11.75 8.78 -1.99
CA VAL A 165 12.76 9.39 -2.84
C VAL A 165 14.13 9.10 -2.26
N LEU A 166 15.00 8.54 -3.09
CA LEU A 166 16.42 8.38 -2.82
C LEU A 166 17.19 9.45 -3.61
N ALA A 167 17.99 10.25 -2.92
CA ALA A 167 18.71 11.37 -3.52
C ALA A 167 20.10 11.56 -2.92
N GLY A 168 20.96 12.25 -3.68
CA GLY A 168 22.30 12.64 -3.26
C GLY A 168 22.29 13.44 -1.97
N HIS A 169 21.41 14.44 -1.87
CA HIS A 169 21.31 15.30 -0.70
C HIS A 169 19.86 15.65 -0.34
N ARG A 170 19.68 16.21 0.86
CA ARG A 170 18.36 16.52 1.41
C ARG A 170 17.54 17.54 0.60
N PRO A 171 18.11 18.60 -0.05
CA PRO A 171 17.30 19.56 -0.77
C PRO A 171 16.55 18.92 -1.94
N GLU A 172 17.23 18.08 -2.71
CA GLU A 172 16.66 17.36 -3.84
C GLU A 172 15.62 16.34 -3.34
N ALA A 173 15.92 15.63 -2.25
CA ALA A 173 15.00 14.67 -1.64
C ALA A 173 13.67 15.33 -1.21
N PHE A 174 13.73 16.46 -0.49
CA PHE A 174 12.54 17.14 0.01
C PHE A 174 11.72 17.78 -1.11
N ALA A 175 12.38 18.44 -2.07
CA ALA A 175 11.68 19.04 -3.20
C ALA A 175 10.97 17.97 -4.05
N THR A 176 11.60 16.81 -4.23
CA THR A 176 11.08 15.73 -5.06
C THR A 176 9.98 14.94 -4.37
N VAL A 177 10.08 14.67 -3.06
CA VAL A 177 9.01 13.95 -2.35
C VAL A 177 7.74 14.80 -2.25
N SER A 178 7.88 16.12 -2.08
CA SER A 178 6.74 17.05 -2.05
C SER A 178 6.06 17.10 -3.41
N ASP A 179 6.82 17.30 -4.48
CA ASP A 179 6.26 17.32 -5.83
C ASP A 179 5.66 15.96 -6.21
N GLY A 180 6.28 14.85 -5.79
CA GLY A 180 5.76 13.52 -6.07
C GLY A 180 4.37 13.26 -5.48
N ILE A 181 4.12 13.69 -4.24
CA ILE A 181 2.77 13.53 -3.66
C ILE A 181 1.75 14.48 -4.30
N ASP A 182 2.15 15.71 -4.63
CA ASP A 182 1.25 16.68 -5.28
C ASP A 182 0.83 16.16 -6.66
N ARG A 183 1.79 15.72 -7.48
CA ARG A 183 1.54 15.11 -8.78
C ARG A 183 0.74 13.82 -8.72
N LEU A 184 1.01 12.96 -7.73
CA LEU A 184 0.22 11.73 -7.55
C LEU A 184 -1.25 12.07 -7.35
N LYS A 185 -1.56 13.04 -6.51
CA LYS A 185 -2.95 13.46 -6.24
C LYS A 185 -3.61 14.12 -7.45
N ASP A 186 -2.85 14.90 -8.21
CA ASP A 186 -3.39 15.67 -9.34
C ASP A 186 -3.56 14.84 -10.62
N GLU A 187 -2.66 13.87 -10.85
CA GLU A 187 -2.54 13.18 -12.14
C GLU A 187 -2.99 11.71 -12.11
N VAL A 188 -3.04 11.07 -10.93
CA VAL A 188 -3.38 9.65 -10.81
C VAL A 188 -4.88 9.49 -10.50
N PRO A 189 -5.66 8.81 -11.36
CA PRO A 189 -7.11 8.68 -11.17
C PRO A 189 -7.43 7.66 -10.06
N ILE A 190 -7.62 8.16 -8.85
CA ILE A 190 -8.01 7.38 -7.66
C ILE A 190 -9.30 7.96 -7.10
N PHE A 191 -10.35 7.14 -7.04
CA PHE A 191 -11.65 7.55 -6.53
C PHE A 191 -11.81 7.11 -5.07
N LYS A 192 -12.18 8.05 -4.20
CA LYS A 192 -12.37 7.80 -2.76
C LYS A 192 -13.86 7.82 -2.41
N LYS A 193 -14.34 6.75 -1.78
CA LYS A 193 -15.61 6.70 -1.06
C LYS A 193 -15.33 6.70 0.45
N GLU A 194 -16.11 7.45 1.21
CA GLU A 194 -15.94 7.57 2.66
C GLU A 194 -17.13 6.98 3.42
N SER A 195 -16.83 6.19 4.45
CA SER A 195 -17.84 5.54 5.29
C SER A 195 -17.69 6.00 6.74
N THR A 196 -18.72 6.68 7.26
CA THR A 196 -18.78 7.15 8.65
C THR A 196 -19.63 6.23 9.52
N THR A 197 -19.69 6.48 10.82
CA THR A 197 -20.54 5.73 11.75
C THR A 197 -22.04 5.86 11.49
N ASP A 198 -22.47 6.87 10.73
CA ASP A 198 -23.89 7.19 10.50
C ASP A 198 -24.33 7.01 9.03
N GLY A 199 -23.43 6.64 8.10
CA GLY A 199 -23.76 6.32 6.70
C GLY A 199 -22.56 6.32 5.75
N GLU A 200 -22.80 5.95 4.48
CA GLU A 200 -21.80 5.98 3.39
C GLU A 200 -22.02 7.21 2.49
N PHE A 201 -20.95 7.95 2.16
CA PHE A 201 -21.02 9.10 1.25
C PHE A 201 -19.85 9.05 0.24
N TRP A 202 -20.13 9.31 -1.04
CA TRP A 202 -19.09 9.49 -2.05
C TRP A 202 -18.51 10.89 -1.95
N VAL A 203 -17.19 11.00 -1.73
CA VAL A 203 -16.51 12.29 -1.63
C VAL A 203 -15.85 12.58 -2.97
N HIS A 204 -16.51 13.37 -3.82
CA HIS A 204 -15.81 14.09 -4.87
C HIS A 204 -15.18 15.34 -4.24
N GLU A 205 -13.88 15.49 -4.42
CA GLU A 205 -13.00 16.59 -3.98
C GLU A 205 -13.72 17.79 -3.35
N ARG A 206 -13.52 17.99 -2.03
CA ARG A 206 -13.65 19.34 -1.47
C ARG A 206 -12.50 20.15 -2.03
N GLU A 207 -12.80 21.20 -2.82
CA GLU A 207 -11.81 22.22 -3.14
C GLU A 207 -11.15 22.69 -1.84
N PRO A 208 -9.81 22.86 -1.80
CA PRO A 208 -9.16 23.40 -0.62
C PRO A 208 -9.74 24.80 -0.38
N GLY A 209 -10.40 24.98 0.77
CA GLY A 209 -10.88 26.28 1.22
C GLY A 209 -9.71 27.25 1.23
N GLY A 210 -9.77 28.23 0.33
CA GLY A 210 -8.83 29.34 0.33
C GLY A 210 -9.03 30.19 1.57
N GLU A 211 -7.95 30.36 2.34
CA GLU A 211 -7.71 31.51 3.20
C GLU A 211 -6.33 32.10 2.87
#